data_AF-A0A928V3Q0-F1
#
_entry.id   AF-A0A928V3Q0-F1
#
_cell.length_a   1.000
_cell.length_b   1.000
_cell.length_c   1.000
_cell.angle_alpha   90.00
_cell.angle_beta   90.00
_cell.angle_gamma   90.00
#
_symmetry.space_group_name_H-M   'P 1'
#
loop_
_entity.id
_entity.type
_entity.pdbx_description
1 polymer ?
#
loop_
_entity_poly.entity_id
_entity_poly.type
_entity_poly.pdbx_seq_one_letter_code
_entity_poly.pdbx_strand_id
1 'polypeptide(L)'
;MNSVTECSDQPLLATNQRLLDSPAELRRKLPLAAPLQQHIDQQRRDIDGIVSGKDSRLLVVVGPCSVHDPLATLDYAKRLKTLQQQLPHLLLVMRVYIEKPRTSLGWKGLVYDPDRDNSQQLDKGLQVSRELMQAVAQLGLPIATEALNPELAPYFDDLVSWYALGARTTESQTHREMASALPGSIGFKNGTDGSVDIAVNAIKAASQPQYITRINNEGRLVQLQVAGNRSGHLVLRGGSDGPNYHRDAVLAASRALQTAGLNPRVMVDASHANCGKVAERQANVLADVGKQLQQGSPILGVMLESFLVSGQQTLTAEAGTYGQSMTDPCLDWAMTTENLQQLNHQVENARQERVAVPA
;
A
#
# COMPACT_ATOMS: atom_id res chain seq x y z
N MET A 1 4.85 -54.68 16.23
CA MET A 1 3.53 -54.02 16.30
C MET A 1 3.76 -52.57 16.57
N ASN A 2 3.55 -51.70 15.59
CA ASN A 2 3.20 -50.31 15.76
C ASN A 2 2.50 -49.93 14.45
N SER A 3 1.18 -50.13 14.46
CA SER A 3 0.29 -49.71 13.41
C SER A 3 0.38 -48.19 13.30
N VAL A 4 0.89 -47.70 12.18
CA VAL A 4 0.63 -46.33 11.76
C VAL A 4 -0.86 -46.29 11.50
N THR A 5 -1.60 -45.68 12.41
CA THR A 5 -3.03 -45.44 12.26
C THR A 5 -3.19 -44.59 11.00
N GLU A 6 -3.82 -45.15 9.96
CA GLU A 6 -4.29 -44.38 8.81
C GLU A 6 -5.15 -43.23 9.34
N CYS A 7 -4.63 -42.01 9.24
CA CYS A 7 -5.43 -40.83 9.47
C CYS A 7 -6.49 -40.84 8.38
N SER A 8 -7.75 -41.08 8.75
CA SER A 8 -8.86 -41.08 7.81
C SER A 8 -8.89 -39.74 7.09
N ASP A 9 -8.56 -39.72 5.80
CA ASP A 9 -8.70 -38.55 4.94
C ASP A 9 -10.18 -38.16 4.91
N GLN A 10 -10.54 -37.17 5.72
CA GLN A 10 -11.83 -36.50 5.53
C GLN A 10 -11.86 -35.92 4.12
N PRO A 11 -12.99 -36.00 3.41
CA PRO A 11 -13.08 -35.40 2.09
C PRO A 11 -12.89 -33.89 2.23
N LEU A 12 -11.72 -33.41 1.81
CA LEU A 12 -11.53 -31.99 1.55
C LEU A 12 -12.61 -31.58 0.54
N LEU A 13 -13.30 -30.46 0.77
CA LEU A 13 -14.19 -29.83 -0.21
C LEU A 13 -13.42 -29.31 -1.45
N ALA A 14 -12.12 -29.58 -1.54
CA ALA A 14 -11.25 -29.23 -2.64
C ALA A 14 -11.52 -30.14 -3.85
N THR A 15 -11.84 -29.52 -4.99
CA THR A 15 -12.06 -30.23 -6.25
C THR A 15 -10.77 -30.40 -7.07
N ASN A 16 -9.71 -29.67 -6.72
CA ASN A 16 -8.38 -29.75 -7.33
C ASN A 16 -7.32 -29.19 -6.38
N GLN A 17 -6.10 -29.71 -6.45
CA GLN A 17 -4.93 -29.24 -5.71
C GLN A 17 -3.70 -29.18 -6.63
N ARG A 18 -2.99 -28.05 -6.61
CA ARG A 18 -1.74 -27.86 -7.34
C ARG A 18 -0.71 -27.20 -6.43
N LEU A 19 0.55 -27.63 -6.54
CA LEU A 19 1.67 -26.96 -5.90
C LEU A 19 2.07 -25.70 -6.68
N LEU A 20 2.46 -24.67 -5.96
CA LEU A 20 3.06 -23.44 -6.52
C LEU A 20 4.57 -23.49 -6.30
N ASP A 21 5.33 -22.75 -7.10
CA ASP A 21 6.73 -22.48 -6.78
C ASP A 21 6.82 -21.84 -5.38
N SER A 22 7.82 -22.21 -4.58
CA SER A 22 8.12 -21.50 -3.34
C SER A 22 8.64 -20.07 -3.59
N PRO A 23 8.60 -19.17 -2.60
CA PRO A 23 9.18 -17.83 -2.74
C PRO A 23 10.64 -17.85 -3.19
N ALA A 24 11.46 -18.78 -2.67
CA ALA A 24 12.86 -18.94 -3.05
C ALA A 24 13.02 -19.38 -4.51
N GLU A 25 12.16 -20.25 -5.01
CA GLU A 25 12.19 -20.70 -6.40
C GLU A 25 11.82 -19.57 -7.36
N LEU A 26 10.75 -18.82 -7.05
CA LEU A 26 10.37 -17.66 -7.86
C LEU A 26 11.49 -16.59 -7.86
N ARG A 27 12.09 -16.30 -6.70
CA ARG A 27 13.23 -15.37 -6.59
C ARG A 27 14.47 -15.86 -7.35
N ARG A 28 14.66 -17.16 -7.50
CA ARG A 28 15.76 -17.73 -8.32
C ARG A 28 15.49 -17.57 -9.81
N LYS A 29 14.22 -17.71 -10.23
CA LYS A 29 13.78 -17.45 -11.62
C LYS A 29 13.85 -15.96 -11.97
N LEU A 30 13.54 -15.09 -11.00
CA LEU A 30 13.50 -13.63 -11.13
C LEU A 30 14.35 -12.97 -10.03
N PRO A 31 15.69 -13.01 -10.14
CA PRO A 31 16.59 -12.51 -9.11
C PRO A 31 16.60 -10.98 -9.01
N LEU A 32 16.84 -10.46 -7.81
CA LEU A 32 17.17 -9.06 -7.60
C LEU A 32 18.68 -8.87 -7.62
N ALA A 33 19.17 -7.94 -8.45
CA ALA A 33 20.56 -7.54 -8.43
C ALA A 33 20.88 -6.84 -7.10
N ALA A 34 22.06 -7.09 -6.53
CA ALA A 34 22.47 -6.52 -5.23
C ALA A 34 22.37 -4.98 -5.17
N PRO A 35 22.75 -4.19 -6.20
CA PRO A 35 22.57 -2.74 -6.19
C PRO A 35 21.10 -2.32 -6.10
N LEU A 36 20.19 -3.08 -6.73
CA LEU A 36 18.76 -2.80 -6.67
C LEU A 36 18.20 -3.07 -5.27
N GLN A 37 18.63 -4.17 -4.62
CA GLN A 37 18.27 -4.46 -3.23
C GLN A 37 18.72 -3.34 -2.28
N GLN A 38 19.97 -2.88 -2.41
CA GLN A 38 20.49 -1.77 -1.60
C GLN A 38 19.69 -0.49 -1.82
N HIS A 39 19.26 -0.23 -3.06
CA HIS A 39 18.41 0.91 -3.37
C HIS A 39 17.04 0.81 -2.70
N ILE A 40 16.38 -0.35 -2.76
CA ILE A 40 15.10 -0.61 -2.07
C ILE A 40 15.26 -0.42 -0.55
N ASP A 41 16.34 -0.92 0.03
CA ASP A 41 16.61 -0.75 1.46
C ASP A 41 16.83 0.71 1.84
N GLN A 42 17.45 1.52 0.95
CA GLN A 42 17.55 2.96 1.15
C GLN A 42 16.17 3.63 1.06
N GLN A 43 15.33 3.25 0.10
CA GLN A 43 13.98 3.78 -0.01
C GLN A 43 13.14 3.48 1.23
N ARG A 44 13.28 2.28 1.82
CA ARG A 44 12.63 1.93 3.11
C ARG A 44 13.09 2.86 4.23
N ARG A 45 14.39 3.14 4.32
CA ARG A 45 14.94 4.10 5.30
C ARG A 45 14.44 5.52 5.07
N ASP A 46 14.32 5.96 3.82
CA ASP A 46 13.81 7.29 3.48
C ASP A 46 12.33 7.43 3.89
N ILE A 47 11.52 6.40 3.60
CA ILE A 47 10.11 6.34 3.99
C ILE A 47 9.98 6.33 5.52
N ASP A 48 10.78 5.52 6.24
CA ASP A 48 10.80 5.51 7.70
C ASP A 48 11.26 6.85 8.29
N GLY A 49 12.21 7.52 7.65
CA GLY A 49 12.65 8.86 7.99
C GLY A 49 11.49 9.86 7.93
N ILE A 50 10.65 9.78 6.88
CA ILE A 50 9.44 10.58 6.78
C ILE A 50 8.42 10.16 7.84
N VAL A 51 8.12 8.88 8.01
CA VAL A 51 7.14 8.41 9.01
C VAL A 51 7.53 8.89 10.42
N SER A 52 8.80 8.71 10.80
CA SER A 52 9.33 9.12 12.11
C SER A 52 9.53 10.63 12.29
N GLY A 53 9.43 11.43 11.22
CA GLY A 53 9.60 12.89 11.27
C GLY A 53 11.05 13.38 11.25
N LYS A 54 12.01 12.50 10.97
CA LYS A 54 13.41 12.85 10.71
C LYS A 54 13.61 13.50 9.34
N ASP A 55 12.75 13.15 8.39
CA ASP A 55 12.67 13.77 7.07
C ASP A 55 11.38 14.61 6.99
N SER A 56 11.52 15.85 6.54
CA SER A 56 10.42 16.82 6.43
C SER A 56 9.61 16.68 5.13
N ARG A 57 10.03 15.79 4.20
CA ARG A 57 9.25 15.42 3.00
C ARG A 57 7.88 14.88 3.35
N LEU A 58 6.94 15.14 2.46
CA LEU A 58 5.61 14.55 2.52
C LEU A 58 5.66 13.23 1.75
N LEU A 59 5.24 12.14 2.38
CA LEU A 59 5.11 10.85 1.73
C LEU A 59 3.88 10.85 0.82
N VAL A 60 4.02 10.41 -0.43
CA VAL A 60 2.92 10.38 -1.40
C VAL A 60 2.81 9.00 -2.00
N VAL A 61 1.80 8.24 -1.60
CA VAL A 61 1.48 6.94 -2.20
C VAL A 61 0.52 7.15 -3.36
N VAL A 62 0.99 6.96 -4.59
CA VAL A 62 0.27 7.38 -5.80
C VAL A 62 0.39 6.37 -6.93
N GLY A 63 -0.72 6.10 -7.62
CA GLY A 63 -0.78 5.17 -8.74
C GLY A 63 -2.18 4.58 -8.91
N PRO A 64 -2.35 3.60 -9.82
CA PRO A 64 -3.66 3.07 -10.15
C PRO A 64 -4.33 2.39 -8.95
N CYS A 65 -5.66 2.39 -8.90
CA CYS A 65 -6.42 1.69 -7.86
C CYS A 65 -6.00 0.21 -7.76
N SER A 66 -5.86 -0.47 -8.89
CA SER A 66 -5.29 -1.81 -8.98
C SER A 66 -4.59 -2.00 -10.32
N VAL A 67 -3.57 -2.84 -10.33
CA VAL A 67 -2.78 -3.16 -11.52
C VAL A 67 -3.48 -4.28 -12.29
N HIS A 68 -3.87 -4.01 -13.53
CA HIS A 68 -4.46 -5.00 -14.44
C HIS A 68 -3.72 -5.11 -15.78
N ASP A 69 -2.96 -4.07 -16.15
CA ASP A 69 -2.17 -4.00 -17.38
C ASP A 69 -0.72 -3.60 -17.01
N PRO A 70 0.23 -4.56 -17.06
CA PRO A 70 1.64 -4.29 -16.76
C PRO A 70 2.28 -3.24 -17.68
N LEU A 71 1.87 -3.13 -18.94
CA LEU A 71 2.45 -2.18 -19.89
C LEU A 71 2.00 -0.75 -19.57
N ALA A 72 0.70 -0.54 -19.38
CA ALA A 72 0.17 0.75 -18.97
C ALA A 72 0.70 1.18 -17.59
N THR A 73 0.87 0.22 -16.68
CA THR A 73 1.47 0.48 -15.36
C THR A 73 2.92 0.92 -15.47
N LEU A 74 3.70 0.32 -16.37
CA LEU A 74 5.10 0.72 -16.59
C LEU A 74 5.23 2.07 -17.31
N ASP A 75 4.31 2.42 -18.22
CA ASP A 75 4.23 3.79 -18.78
C ASP A 75 3.98 4.81 -17.67
N TYR A 76 2.98 4.56 -16.82
CA TYR A 76 2.70 5.40 -15.65
C TYR A 76 3.93 5.53 -14.73
N ALA A 77 4.64 4.44 -14.45
CA ALA A 77 5.85 4.44 -13.64
C ALA A 77 6.95 5.33 -14.23
N LYS A 78 7.20 5.26 -15.55
CA LYS A 78 8.18 6.11 -16.23
C LYS A 78 7.84 7.59 -16.08
N ARG A 79 6.56 7.95 -16.26
CA ARG A 79 6.08 9.33 -16.08
C ARG A 79 6.23 9.79 -14.64
N LEU A 80 5.88 8.95 -13.67
CA LEU A 80 6.01 9.24 -12.24
C LEU A 80 7.48 9.45 -11.83
N LYS A 81 8.40 8.65 -12.38
CA LYS A 81 9.84 8.82 -12.14
C LYS A 81 10.34 10.18 -12.63
N THR A 82 9.93 10.61 -13.81
CA THR A 82 10.26 11.93 -14.34
C THR A 82 9.65 13.04 -13.46
N LEU A 83 8.40 12.89 -13.03
CA LEU A 83 7.74 13.87 -12.17
C LEU A 83 8.42 14.02 -10.80
N GLN A 84 8.88 12.92 -10.17
CA GLN A 84 9.60 12.97 -8.90
C GLN A 84 10.80 13.93 -8.92
N GLN A 85 11.49 14.07 -10.06
CA GLN A 85 12.64 14.98 -10.20
C GLN A 85 12.25 16.46 -10.02
N GLN A 86 10.98 16.80 -10.24
CA GLN A 86 10.44 18.15 -10.16
C GLN A 86 9.80 18.46 -8.79
N LEU A 87 9.65 17.45 -7.92
CA LEU A 87 8.91 17.54 -6.66
C LEU A 87 9.81 17.23 -5.46
N PRO A 88 10.82 18.07 -5.16
CA PRO A 88 11.84 17.77 -4.13
C PRO A 88 11.29 17.72 -2.71
N HIS A 89 10.10 18.28 -2.45
CA HIS A 89 9.48 18.27 -1.13
C HIS A 89 8.57 17.06 -0.91
N LEU A 90 8.35 16.24 -1.94
CA LEU A 90 7.56 15.02 -1.88
C LEU A 90 8.46 13.80 -2.08
N LEU A 91 8.13 12.70 -1.40
CA LEU A 91 8.64 11.37 -1.75
C LEU A 91 7.49 10.56 -2.36
N LEU A 92 7.53 10.40 -3.68
CA LEU A 92 6.57 9.61 -4.43
C LEU A 92 6.90 8.12 -4.26
N VAL A 93 5.91 7.36 -3.83
CA VAL A 93 5.93 5.91 -3.72
C VAL A 93 4.84 5.37 -4.62
N MET A 94 5.22 4.56 -5.61
CA MET A 94 4.29 4.08 -6.61
C MET A 94 3.37 3.01 -6.02
N ARG A 95 2.06 3.22 -6.13
CA ARG A 95 1.05 2.23 -5.81
C ARG A 95 1.04 1.13 -6.88
N VAL A 96 1.45 -0.09 -6.51
CA VAL A 96 1.46 -1.29 -7.37
C VAL A 96 0.62 -2.38 -6.69
N TYR A 97 -0.69 -2.15 -6.62
CA TYR A 97 -1.62 -3.05 -5.93
C TYR A 97 -2.04 -4.18 -6.88
N ILE A 98 -1.40 -5.34 -6.70
CA ILE A 98 -1.61 -6.56 -7.51
C ILE A 98 -2.76 -7.43 -7.02
N GLU A 99 -3.31 -7.12 -5.84
CA GLU A 99 -4.48 -7.75 -5.24
C GLU A 99 -5.60 -6.72 -5.07
N LYS A 100 -6.85 -7.17 -5.14
CA LYS A 100 -8.03 -6.35 -4.81
C LYS A 100 -8.95 -7.11 -3.86
N PRO A 101 -9.21 -6.61 -2.64
CA PRO A 101 -10.14 -7.27 -1.72
C PRO A 101 -11.58 -7.23 -2.26
N ARG A 102 -12.24 -8.39 -2.29
CA ARG A 102 -13.64 -8.54 -2.74
C ARG A 102 -14.50 -9.19 -1.66
N THR A 103 -15.69 -8.67 -1.44
CA THR A 103 -16.73 -9.25 -0.56
C THR A 103 -17.74 -10.10 -1.33
N SER A 104 -17.64 -10.11 -2.66
CA SER A 104 -18.47 -10.88 -3.59
C SER A 104 -17.61 -11.46 -4.70
N LEU A 105 -18.19 -12.29 -5.58
CA LEU A 105 -17.51 -12.77 -6.78
C LEU A 105 -17.02 -11.58 -7.63
N GLY A 106 -15.78 -11.70 -8.12
CA GLY A 106 -15.17 -10.74 -9.01
C GLY A 106 -13.66 -10.92 -9.07
N TRP A 107 -13.03 -10.19 -10.00
CA TRP A 107 -11.58 -10.24 -10.18
C TRP A 107 -10.84 -9.87 -8.91
N LYS A 108 -9.89 -10.74 -8.54
CA LYS A 108 -9.12 -10.71 -7.29
C LYS A 108 -7.78 -9.98 -7.44
N GLY A 109 -7.42 -9.58 -8.66
CA GLY A 109 -6.17 -8.88 -8.96
C GLY A 109 -5.27 -9.66 -9.92
N LEU A 110 -4.25 -8.99 -10.42
CA LEU A 110 -3.26 -9.50 -11.37
C LEU A 110 -2.59 -10.79 -10.89
N VAL A 111 -2.31 -10.90 -9.58
CA VAL A 111 -1.62 -12.07 -9.04
C VAL A 111 -2.46 -13.33 -9.14
N TYR A 112 -3.79 -13.22 -9.03
CA TYR A 112 -4.68 -14.37 -9.12
C TYR A 112 -5.08 -14.68 -10.56
N ASP A 113 -5.42 -13.63 -11.32
CA ASP A 113 -6.02 -13.78 -12.65
C ASP A 113 -5.42 -12.75 -13.62
N PRO A 114 -4.19 -12.97 -14.11
CA PRO A 114 -3.45 -12.00 -14.91
C PRO A 114 -4.08 -11.76 -16.29
N ASP A 115 -4.83 -12.73 -16.81
CA ASP A 115 -5.51 -12.64 -18.11
C ASP A 115 -6.93 -12.05 -17.99
N ARG A 116 -7.45 -11.90 -16.75
CA ARG A 116 -8.80 -11.37 -16.43
C ARG A 116 -9.93 -12.21 -17.05
N ASP A 117 -9.66 -13.48 -17.34
CA ASP A 117 -10.57 -14.44 -17.97
C ASP A 117 -11.16 -15.45 -16.98
N ASN A 118 -10.91 -15.26 -15.68
CA ASN A 118 -11.24 -16.17 -14.58
C ASN A 118 -10.50 -17.52 -14.63
N SER A 119 -9.39 -17.64 -15.36
CA SER A 119 -8.56 -18.85 -15.35
C SER A 119 -7.82 -19.07 -14.02
N GLN A 120 -7.70 -18.03 -13.19
CA GLN A 120 -7.10 -18.10 -11.84
C GLN A 120 -5.66 -18.69 -11.84
N GLN A 121 -4.87 -18.34 -12.85
CA GLN A 121 -3.51 -18.86 -13.05
C GLN A 121 -2.48 -18.21 -12.12
N LEU A 122 -2.47 -18.65 -10.86
CA LEU A 122 -1.64 -18.06 -9.80
C LEU A 122 -0.12 -18.12 -10.09
N ASP A 123 0.41 -19.21 -10.66
CA ASP A 123 1.85 -19.28 -11.03
C ASP A 123 2.25 -18.19 -12.04
N LYS A 124 1.40 -18.00 -13.06
CA LYS A 124 1.58 -16.93 -14.05
C LYS A 124 1.45 -15.56 -13.40
N GLY A 125 0.44 -15.37 -12.55
CA GLY A 125 0.20 -14.09 -11.88
C GLY A 125 1.32 -13.72 -10.90
N LEU A 126 1.90 -14.68 -10.18
CA LEU A 126 3.10 -14.50 -9.35
C LEU A 126 4.29 -14.01 -10.17
N GLN A 127 4.56 -14.67 -11.30
CA GLN A 127 5.64 -14.31 -12.21
C GLN A 127 5.45 -12.88 -12.77
N VAL A 128 4.30 -12.60 -13.38
CA VAL A 128 3.99 -11.30 -14.01
C VAL A 128 4.01 -10.17 -12.99
N SER A 129 3.45 -10.38 -11.79
CA SER A 129 3.45 -9.39 -10.72
C SER A 129 4.87 -9.05 -10.26
N ARG A 130 5.73 -10.06 -10.12
CA ARG A 130 7.12 -9.87 -9.70
C ARG A 130 7.95 -9.16 -10.77
N GLU A 131 7.82 -9.57 -12.04
CA GLU A 131 8.48 -8.91 -13.18
C GLU A 131 8.11 -7.41 -13.25
N LEU A 132 6.82 -7.09 -13.10
CA LEU A 132 6.36 -5.71 -13.06
C LEU A 132 6.97 -4.92 -11.89
N MET A 133 6.93 -5.47 -10.68
CA MET A 133 7.51 -4.82 -9.50
C MET A 133 9.03 -4.63 -9.67
N GLN A 134 9.74 -5.60 -10.25
CA GLN A 134 11.16 -5.44 -10.59
C GLN A 134 11.39 -4.30 -11.58
N ALA A 135 10.57 -4.21 -12.64
CA ALA A 135 10.69 -3.14 -13.62
C ALA A 135 10.43 -1.75 -13.00
N VAL A 136 9.43 -1.62 -12.11
CA VAL A 136 9.17 -0.37 -11.37
C VAL A 136 10.35 -0.02 -10.44
N ALA A 137 10.88 -1.00 -9.70
CA ALA A 137 12.02 -0.79 -8.82
C ALA A 137 13.29 -0.40 -9.61
N GLN A 138 13.51 -0.96 -10.81
CA GLN A 138 14.62 -0.62 -11.70
C GLN A 138 14.55 0.82 -12.23
N LEU A 139 13.35 1.40 -12.36
CA LEU A 139 13.19 2.84 -12.62
C LEU A 139 13.60 3.71 -11.42
N GLY A 140 13.90 3.10 -10.27
CA GLY A 140 14.26 3.79 -9.04
C GLY A 140 13.06 4.46 -8.37
N LEU A 141 11.88 3.83 -8.44
CA LEU A 141 10.68 4.20 -7.69
C LEU A 141 10.49 3.22 -6.53
N PRO A 142 10.19 3.71 -5.31
CA PRO A 142 9.72 2.85 -4.23
C PRO A 142 8.33 2.30 -4.53
N ILE A 143 8.07 1.08 -4.07
CA ILE A 143 6.79 0.38 -4.33
C ILE A 143 5.95 0.33 -3.07
N ALA A 144 4.67 0.67 -3.22
CA ALA A 144 3.60 0.47 -2.26
C ALA A 144 2.64 -0.62 -2.73
N THR A 145 2.31 -1.59 -1.86
CA THR A 145 1.22 -2.56 -2.10
C THR A 145 0.33 -2.74 -0.88
N GLU A 146 -0.87 -3.28 -1.07
CA GLU A 146 -1.69 -3.79 0.03
C GLU A 146 -1.18 -5.16 0.46
N ALA A 147 -0.97 -5.35 1.77
CA ALA A 147 -0.63 -6.65 2.35
C ALA A 147 -1.94 -7.41 2.62
N LEU A 148 -2.50 -8.01 1.57
CA LEU A 148 -3.81 -8.67 1.64
C LEU A 148 -3.72 -10.16 1.99
N ASN A 149 -2.84 -10.91 1.32
CA ASN A 149 -2.72 -12.34 1.54
C ASN A 149 -1.38 -12.67 2.26
N PRO A 150 -1.43 -13.14 3.54
CA PRO A 150 -0.24 -13.50 4.30
C PRO A 150 0.64 -14.59 3.67
N GLU A 151 0.03 -15.53 2.96
CA GLU A 151 0.72 -16.60 2.25
C GLU A 151 1.42 -16.09 0.97
N LEU A 152 0.91 -15.03 0.33
CA LEU A 152 1.54 -14.46 -0.87
C LEU A 152 2.58 -13.35 -0.55
N ALA A 153 2.53 -12.75 0.63
CA ALA A 153 3.45 -11.67 1.01
C ALA A 153 4.94 -12.02 0.84
N PRO A 154 5.44 -13.23 1.21
CA PRO A 154 6.84 -13.60 1.01
C PRO A 154 7.31 -13.63 -0.45
N TYR A 155 6.42 -13.67 -1.44
CA TYR A 155 6.84 -13.65 -2.85
C TYR A 155 7.33 -12.27 -3.32
N PHE A 156 6.96 -11.21 -2.59
CA PHE A 156 7.17 -9.82 -2.99
C PHE A 156 7.83 -8.96 -1.90
N ASP A 157 8.00 -9.47 -0.68
CA ASP A 157 8.49 -8.65 0.44
C ASP A 157 9.94 -8.16 0.28
N ASP A 158 10.72 -8.68 -0.67
CA ASP A 158 12.03 -8.17 -1.04
C ASP A 158 11.97 -6.90 -1.93
N LEU A 159 10.83 -6.64 -2.59
CA LEU A 159 10.61 -5.55 -3.54
C LEU A 159 9.85 -4.34 -2.98
N VAL A 160 9.05 -4.55 -1.93
CA VAL A 160 8.11 -3.54 -1.43
C VAL A 160 8.76 -2.65 -0.38
N SER A 161 8.54 -1.34 -0.48
CA SER A 161 9.10 -0.33 0.42
C SER A 161 8.08 0.22 1.42
N TRP A 162 6.78 0.18 1.07
CA TRP A 162 5.67 0.59 1.94
C TRP A 162 4.47 -0.32 1.76
N TYR A 163 3.73 -0.59 2.84
CA TYR A 163 2.57 -1.48 2.81
C TYR A 163 1.31 -0.74 3.29
N ALA A 164 0.15 -1.13 2.76
CA ALA A 164 -1.13 -0.80 3.39
C ALA A 164 -1.76 -2.05 4.00
N LEU A 165 -2.42 -1.86 5.13
CA LEU A 165 -3.40 -2.77 5.68
C LEU A 165 -4.80 -2.16 5.46
N GLY A 166 -5.65 -2.87 4.72
CA GLY A 166 -6.99 -2.42 4.34
C GLY A 166 -7.96 -2.34 5.52
N ALA A 167 -8.97 -1.48 5.41
CA ALA A 167 -9.95 -1.23 6.48
C ALA A 167 -10.68 -2.49 6.99
N ARG A 168 -10.81 -3.53 6.15
CA ARG A 168 -11.46 -4.80 6.49
C ARG A 168 -10.53 -5.83 7.14
N THR A 169 -9.23 -5.63 7.01
CA THR A 169 -8.19 -6.54 7.51
C THR A 169 -7.43 -5.94 8.69
N THR A 170 -7.57 -4.63 8.96
CA THR A 170 -6.93 -3.95 10.11
C THR A 170 -7.31 -4.59 11.44
N GLU A 171 -8.52 -5.15 11.56
CA GLU A 171 -8.96 -5.84 12.77
C GLU A 171 -8.41 -7.28 12.91
N SER A 172 -8.00 -7.89 11.81
CA SER A 172 -7.58 -9.29 11.75
C SER A 172 -6.25 -9.51 12.46
N GLN A 173 -6.23 -10.46 13.40
CA GLN A 173 -5.01 -10.87 14.10
C GLN A 173 -3.92 -11.36 13.15
N THR A 174 -4.25 -12.26 12.21
CA THR A 174 -3.28 -12.79 11.22
C THR A 174 -2.62 -11.68 10.41
N HIS A 175 -3.35 -10.62 10.08
CA HIS A 175 -2.79 -9.49 9.33
C HIS A 175 -1.92 -8.58 10.20
N ARG A 176 -2.28 -8.40 11.49
CA ARG A 176 -1.43 -7.68 12.46
C ARG A 176 -0.12 -8.42 12.73
N GLU A 177 -0.19 -9.75 12.83
CA GLU A 177 0.98 -10.63 12.95
C GLU A 177 1.86 -10.54 11.69
N MET A 178 1.29 -10.63 10.48
CA MET A 178 2.03 -10.38 9.24
C MET A 178 2.68 -8.99 9.25
N ALA A 179 1.93 -7.93 9.57
CA ALA A 179 2.42 -6.55 9.61
C ALA A 179 3.63 -6.37 10.53
N SER A 180 3.68 -7.11 11.64
CA SER A 180 4.80 -7.09 12.59
C SER A 180 6.11 -7.65 12.03
N ALA A 181 6.06 -8.38 10.91
CA ALA A 181 7.20 -9.02 10.26
C ALA A 181 7.62 -8.36 8.93
N LEU A 182 6.85 -7.41 8.39
CA LEU A 182 7.13 -6.81 7.09
C LEU A 182 8.35 -5.86 7.16
N PRO A 183 9.22 -5.84 6.13
CA PRO A 183 10.48 -5.08 6.15
C PRO A 183 10.34 -3.57 5.91
N GLY A 184 9.15 -3.08 5.54
CA GLY A 184 8.89 -1.67 5.23
C GLY A 184 7.89 -1.02 6.18
N SER A 185 7.72 0.29 6.04
CA SER A 185 6.66 1.02 6.78
C SER A 185 5.28 0.54 6.36
N ILE A 186 4.30 0.63 7.27
CA ILE A 186 2.94 0.13 7.02
C ILE A 186 1.88 1.12 7.50
N GLY A 187 0.94 1.44 6.60
CA GLY A 187 -0.22 2.26 6.89
C GLY A 187 -1.45 1.40 7.23
N PHE A 188 -2.04 1.58 8.41
CA PHE A 188 -3.26 0.91 8.84
C PHE A 188 -4.46 1.81 8.57
N LYS A 189 -5.36 1.39 7.67
CA LYS A 189 -6.58 2.15 7.39
C LYS A 189 -7.54 2.08 8.57
N ASN A 190 -8.18 3.21 8.89
CA ASN A 190 -9.31 3.25 9.83
C ASN A 190 -10.46 2.33 9.37
N GLY A 191 -11.34 1.95 10.30
CA GLY A 191 -12.48 1.08 10.05
C GLY A 191 -13.43 1.65 8.99
N THR A 192 -14.22 0.78 8.35
CA THR A 192 -15.16 1.22 7.29
C THR A 192 -16.27 2.15 7.79
N ASP A 193 -16.53 2.14 9.09
CA ASP A 193 -17.41 3.05 9.81
C ASP A 193 -16.78 4.45 10.00
N GLY A 194 -15.45 4.53 10.06
CA GLY A 194 -14.70 5.76 10.35
C GLY A 194 -13.84 5.64 11.61
N SER A 195 -14.02 4.56 12.39
CA SER A 195 -13.34 4.37 13.68
C SER A 195 -11.83 4.23 13.52
N VAL A 196 -11.08 5.04 14.25
CA VAL A 196 -9.61 4.98 14.29
C VAL A 196 -9.09 3.96 15.31
N ASP A 197 -9.89 3.54 16.28
CA ASP A 197 -9.47 2.69 17.40
C ASP A 197 -8.97 1.32 16.91
N ILE A 198 -9.64 0.75 15.90
CA ILE A 198 -9.23 -0.52 15.28
C ILE A 198 -7.81 -0.41 14.72
N ALA A 199 -7.50 0.72 14.07
CA ALA A 199 -6.19 0.97 13.49
C ALA A 199 -5.13 1.31 14.55
N VAL A 200 -5.47 2.10 15.57
CA VAL A 200 -4.59 2.39 16.71
C VAL A 200 -4.17 1.08 17.41
N ASN A 201 -5.13 0.20 17.68
CA ASN A 201 -4.86 -1.11 18.28
C ASN A 201 -4.01 -2.00 17.37
N ALA A 202 -4.25 -1.97 16.05
CA ALA A 202 -3.46 -2.71 15.08
C ALA A 202 -2.00 -2.24 15.02
N ILE A 203 -1.77 -0.92 15.00
CA ILE A 203 -0.42 -0.33 15.04
C ILE A 203 0.29 -0.77 16.32
N LYS A 204 -0.38 -0.66 17.48
CA LYS A 204 0.18 -1.08 18.76
C LYS A 204 0.55 -2.56 18.75
N ALA A 205 -0.35 -3.45 18.32
CA ALA A 205 -0.11 -4.88 18.24
C ALA A 205 1.06 -5.22 17.31
N ALA A 206 1.10 -4.64 16.11
CA ALA A 206 2.16 -4.90 15.13
C ALA A 206 3.54 -4.40 15.59
N SER A 207 3.59 -3.37 16.43
CA SER A 207 4.85 -2.81 16.95
C SER A 207 5.54 -3.64 18.05
N GLN A 208 4.88 -4.65 18.60
CA GLN A 208 5.41 -5.44 19.71
C GLN A 208 6.16 -6.69 19.22
N PRO A 209 7.21 -7.12 19.96
CA PRO A 209 7.77 -8.45 19.79
C PRO A 209 6.73 -9.53 20.06
N GLN A 210 6.66 -10.54 19.21
CA GLN A 210 5.68 -11.62 19.32
C GLN A 210 6.13 -12.88 18.56
N TYR A 211 5.43 -13.99 18.78
CA TYR A 211 5.57 -15.19 17.97
C TYR A 211 4.44 -15.23 16.95
N ILE A 212 4.79 -15.47 15.69
CA ILE A 212 3.83 -15.54 14.58
C ILE A 212 4.01 -16.83 13.79
N THR A 213 3.03 -17.16 12.97
CA THR A 213 3.16 -18.22 11.94
C THR A 213 3.13 -17.61 10.55
N ARG A 214 3.99 -18.11 9.65
CA ARG A 214 4.15 -17.63 8.26
C ARG A 214 4.77 -18.73 7.41
N ILE A 215 4.58 -18.71 6.09
CA ILE A 215 5.39 -19.53 5.19
C ILE A 215 6.80 -18.94 5.06
N ASN A 216 7.84 -19.77 5.15
CA ASN A 216 9.21 -19.35 4.88
C ASN A 216 9.50 -19.31 3.37
N ASN A 217 10.74 -18.98 3.00
CA ASN A 217 11.13 -18.88 1.60
C ASN A 217 11.06 -20.23 0.86
N GLU A 218 11.13 -21.35 1.58
CA GLU A 218 11.01 -22.71 1.05
C GLU A 218 9.54 -23.18 0.98
N GLY A 219 8.57 -22.30 1.23
CA GLY A 219 7.14 -22.61 1.16
C GLY A 219 6.61 -23.45 2.32
N ARG A 220 7.35 -23.55 3.44
CA ARG A 220 6.94 -24.33 4.62
C ARG A 220 6.39 -23.41 5.71
N LEU A 221 5.35 -23.87 6.41
CA LEU A 221 4.86 -23.18 7.60
C LEU A 221 5.93 -23.22 8.69
N VAL A 222 6.24 -22.05 9.25
CA VAL A 222 7.21 -21.88 10.34
C VAL A 222 6.63 -21.00 11.43
N GLN A 223 7.09 -21.22 12.67
CA GLN A 223 6.91 -20.28 13.77
C GLN A 223 8.15 -19.38 13.85
N LEU A 224 7.94 -18.07 13.93
CA LEU A 224 9.00 -17.08 13.98
C LEU A 224 8.79 -16.16 15.19
N GLN A 225 9.88 -15.80 15.86
CA GLN A 225 9.88 -14.65 16.76
C GLN A 225 10.24 -13.40 15.97
N VAL A 226 9.39 -12.37 16.05
CA VAL A 226 9.59 -11.09 15.37
C VAL A 226 9.80 -9.98 16.38
N ALA A 227 10.54 -8.94 15.99
CA ALA A 227 10.81 -7.78 16.84
C ALA A 227 9.63 -6.78 16.89
N GLY A 228 8.68 -6.91 15.97
CA GLY A 228 7.62 -5.95 15.74
C GLY A 228 8.01 -4.84 14.75
N ASN A 229 7.02 -4.27 14.08
CA ASN A 229 7.19 -3.19 13.11
C ASN A 229 6.79 -1.85 13.73
N ARG A 230 7.78 -1.04 14.09
CA ARG A 230 7.58 0.28 14.73
C ARG A 230 7.28 1.41 13.74
N SER A 231 7.36 1.13 12.44
CA SER A 231 7.10 2.10 11.36
C SER A 231 5.63 2.10 10.93
N GLY A 232 4.74 1.58 11.77
CA GLY A 232 3.29 1.60 11.60
C GLY A 232 2.70 3.00 11.81
N HIS A 233 1.75 3.39 10.96
CA HIS A 233 1.03 4.68 11.07
C HIS A 233 -0.43 4.55 10.64
N LEU A 234 -1.25 5.51 11.05
CA LEU A 234 -2.67 5.57 10.73
C LEU A 234 -2.92 6.16 9.34
N VAL A 235 -3.83 5.56 8.58
CA VAL A 235 -4.33 6.08 7.30
C VAL A 235 -5.81 6.44 7.44
N LEU A 236 -6.13 7.72 7.33
CA LEU A 236 -7.49 8.27 7.35
C LEU A 236 -8.10 8.19 5.95
N ARG A 237 -9.17 7.42 5.77
CA ARG A 237 -9.77 7.10 4.46
C ARG A 237 -11.28 7.34 4.36
N GLY A 238 -11.82 8.07 5.32
CA GLY A 238 -13.25 8.28 5.56
C GLY A 238 -13.94 7.04 6.12
N GLY A 239 -15.26 7.08 6.22
CA GLY A 239 -16.10 5.98 6.66
C GLY A 239 -17.53 6.11 6.15
N SER A 240 -18.44 5.29 6.67
CA SER A 240 -19.89 5.49 6.48
C SER A 240 -20.36 6.83 7.03
N ASP A 241 -19.67 7.35 8.05
CA ASP A 241 -19.97 8.62 8.70
C ASP A 241 -19.47 9.83 7.90
N GLY A 242 -18.82 9.58 6.75
CA GLY A 242 -18.35 10.58 5.81
C GLY A 242 -16.83 10.75 5.77
N PRO A 243 -16.35 11.82 5.12
CA PRO A 243 -14.93 12.12 5.02
C PRO A 243 -14.30 12.47 6.37
N ASN A 244 -13.08 12.00 6.61
CA ASN A 244 -12.30 12.27 7.83
C ASN A 244 -10.92 12.90 7.54
N TYR A 245 -10.78 13.57 6.41
CA TYR A 245 -9.55 14.30 6.06
C TYR A 245 -9.46 15.70 6.67
N HIS A 246 -10.58 16.26 7.16
CA HIS A 246 -10.65 17.61 7.69
C HIS A 246 -9.82 17.76 8.97
N ARG A 247 -9.40 19.00 9.27
CA ARG A 247 -8.45 19.30 10.34
C ARG A 247 -8.86 18.74 11.71
N ASP A 248 -10.12 18.85 12.09
CA ASP A 248 -10.58 18.37 13.40
C ASP A 248 -10.45 16.85 13.54
N ALA A 249 -10.76 16.09 12.48
CA ALA A 249 -10.56 14.65 12.44
C ALA A 249 -9.06 14.28 12.48
N VAL A 250 -8.21 14.99 11.73
CA VAL A 250 -6.75 14.79 11.76
C VAL A 250 -6.20 15.02 13.17
N LEU A 251 -6.60 16.09 13.84
CA LEU A 251 -6.16 16.39 15.20
C LEU A 251 -6.73 15.39 16.22
N ALA A 252 -7.97 14.93 16.06
CA ALA A 252 -8.55 13.90 16.91
C ALA A 252 -7.81 12.56 16.77
N ALA A 253 -7.53 12.15 15.54
CA ALA A 253 -6.77 10.94 15.24
C ALA A 253 -5.33 11.00 15.81
N SER A 254 -4.67 12.16 15.64
CA SER A 254 -3.35 12.41 16.25
C SER A 254 -3.38 12.28 17.78
N ARG A 255 -4.38 12.88 18.45
CA ARG A 255 -4.55 12.74 19.91
C ARG A 255 -4.76 11.28 20.33
N ALA A 256 -5.56 10.50 19.57
CA ALA A 256 -5.77 9.09 19.86
C ALA A 256 -4.45 8.28 19.79
N LEU A 257 -3.62 8.55 18.78
CA LEU A 257 -2.29 7.96 18.67
C LEU A 257 -1.37 8.36 19.83
N GLN A 258 -1.37 9.63 20.23
CA GLN A 258 -0.58 10.11 21.38
C GLN A 258 -0.98 9.42 22.68
N THR A 259 -2.28 9.34 22.96
CA THR A 259 -2.81 8.63 24.14
C THR A 259 -2.40 7.16 24.16
N ALA A 260 -2.28 6.54 22.99
CA ALA A 260 -1.80 5.16 22.86
C ALA A 260 -0.27 5.00 22.92
N GLY A 261 0.48 6.10 23.04
CA GLY A 261 1.95 6.10 23.04
C GLY A 261 2.57 5.85 21.66
N LEU A 262 1.85 6.15 20.58
CA LEU A 262 2.26 5.93 19.19
C LEU A 262 2.66 7.26 18.52
N ASN A 263 3.28 7.15 17.35
CA ASN A 263 3.59 8.32 16.52
C ASN A 263 2.29 9.07 16.17
N PRO A 264 2.18 10.38 16.50
CA PRO A 264 0.96 11.16 16.29
C PRO A 264 0.63 11.47 14.84
N ARG A 265 1.56 11.23 13.91
CA ARG A 265 1.40 11.66 12.53
C ARG A 265 0.53 10.69 11.74
N VAL A 266 -0.33 11.24 10.87
CA VAL A 266 -1.29 10.47 10.07
C VAL A 266 -1.05 10.63 8.58
N MET A 267 -1.41 9.61 7.82
CA MET A 267 -1.56 9.70 6.36
C MET A 267 -3.04 9.93 6.01
N VAL A 268 -3.30 10.73 4.99
CA VAL A 268 -4.66 10.98 4.48
C VAL A 268 -4.83 10.32 3.10
N ASP A 269 -5.74 9.36 2.98
CA ASP A 269 -6.19 8.81 1.70
C ASP A 269 -7.19 9.77 1.06
N ALA A 270 -6.79 10.42 -0.03
CA ALA A 270 -7.59 11.39 -0.75
C ALA A 270 -8.75 10.75 -1.52
N SER A 271 -8.68 9.44 -1.81
CA SER A 271 -9.69 8.71 -2.60
C SER A 271 -10.82 8.19 -1.69
N HIS A 272 -11.51 7.14 -2.14
CA HIS A 272 -12.46 6.36 -1.36
C HIS A 272 -13.59 7.21 -0.73
N ALA A 273 -13.84 7.06 0.58
CA ALA A 273 -14.91 7.77 1.26
C ALA A 273 -14.57 9.25 1.46
N ASN A 274 -13.29 9.62 1.43
CA ASN A 274 -12.86 11.01 1.53
C ASN A 274 -13.22 11.84 0.30
N CYS A 275 -13.16 11.26 -0.91
CA CYS A 275 -13.65 11.93 -2.13
C CYS A 275 -15.12 11.62 -2.45
N GLY A 276 -15.82 10.86 -1.60
CA GLY A 276 -17.18 10.37 -1.89
C GLY A 276 -17.24 9.51 -3.15
N LYS A 277 -16.16 8.78 -3.47
CA LYS A 277 -15.97 7.96 -4.68
C LYS A 277 -16.05 8.74 -6.01
N VAL A 278 -15.78 10.05 -5.98
CA VAL A 278 -15.64 10.88 -7.19
C VAL A 278 -14.18 11.24 -7.35
N ALA A 279 -13.51 10.71 -8.37
CA ALA A 279 -12.06 10.78 -8.51
C ALA A 279 -11.54 12.23 -8.50
N GLU A 280 -12.22 13.13 -9.19
CA GLU A 280 -11.85 14.55 -9.32
C GLU A 280 -11.87 15.27 -7.97
N ARG A 281 -12.69 14.82 -7.01
CA ARG A 281 -12.76 15.40 -5.66
C ARG A 281 -11.52 15.10 -4.82
N GLN A 282 -10.63 14.21 -5.26
CA GLN A 282 -9.32 14.04 -4.64
C GLN A 282 -8.54 15.37 -4.60
N ALA A 283 -8.68 16.23 -5.61
CA ALA A 283 -8.06 17.55 -5.65
C ALA A 283 -8.46 18.42 -4.45
N ASN A 284 -9.74 18.37 -4.04
CA ASN A 284 -10.23 19.11 -2.88
C ASN A 284 -9.60 18.61 -1.57
N VAL A 285 -9.43 17.30 -1.44
CA VAL A 285 -8.78 16.69 -0.27
C VAL A 285 -7.32 17.10 -0.20
N LEU A 286 -6.60 17.06 -1.33
CA LEU A 286 -5.19 17.45 -1.39
C LEU A 286 -5.00 18.94 -1.08
N ALA A 287 -5.88 19.82 -1.60
CA ALA A 287 -5.84 21.25 -1.32
C ALA A 287 -6.08 21.55 0.17
N ASP A 288 -6.98 20.81 0.82
CA ASP A 288 -7.25 20.92 2.26
C ASP A 288 -6.05 20.44 3.10
N VAL A 289 -5.46 19.29 2.74
CA VAL A 289 -4.22 18.79 3.37
C VAL A 289 -3.09 19.82 3.25
N GLY A 290 -2.91 20.44 2.09
CA GLY A 290 -1.93 21.50 1.88
C GLY A 290 -2.09 22.68 2.84
N LYS A 291 -3.33 23.16 3.04
CA LYS A 291 -3.64 24.21 4.03
C LYS A 291 -3.35 23.74 5.45
N GLN A 292 -3.72 22.51 5.79
CA GLN A 292 -3.48 21.94 7.11
C GLN A 292 -1.99 21.84 7.44
N LEU A 293 -1.14 21.53 6.47
CA LEU A 293 0.32 21.45 6.64
C LEU A 293 0.93 22.80 7.03
N GLN A 294 0.50 23.88 6.37
CA GLN A 294 0.88 25.26 6.72
C GLN A 294 0.45 25.61 8.15
N GLN A 295 -0.74 25.16 8.55
CA GLN A 295 -1.27 25.33 9.90
C GLN A 295 -0.64 24.40 10.95
N GLY A 296 0.40 23.65 10.62
CA GLY A 296 1.12 22.80 11.58
C GLY A 296 0.48 21.44 11.86
N SER A 297 -0.49 20.99 11.05
CA SER A 297 -1.18 19.72 11.31
C SER A 297 -0.23 18.52 11.17
N PRO A 298 -0.41 17.46 12.00
CA PRO A 298 0.51 16.33 12.09
C PRO A 298 0.29 15.32 10.95
N ILE A 299 0.47 15.75 9.71
CA ILE A 299 0.31 14.90 8.52
C ILE A 299 1.71 14.42 8.08
N LEU A 300 1.86 13.11 7.86
CA LEU A 300 3.08 12.52 7.30
C LEU A 300 3.01 12.31 5.79
N GLY A 301 1.80 12.20 5.24
CA GLY A 301 1.65 11.87 3.83
C GLY A 301 0.22 11.84 3.34
N VAL A 302 0.09 11.60 2.04
CA VAL A 302 -1.18 11.39 1.36
C VAL A 302 -1.14 10.10 0.54
N MET A 303 -2.31 9.53 0.29
CA MET A 303 -2.54 8.49 -0.70
C MET A 303 -3.54 8.99 -1.74
N LEU A 304 -3.32 8.71 -3.03
CA LEU A 304 -4.25 9.06 -4.10
C LEU A 304 -4.28 7.99 -5.19
N GLU A 305 -5.43 7.87 -5.85
CA GLU A 305 -5.65 6.94 -6.95
C GLU A 305 -5.68 7.69 -8.28
N SER A 306 -4.71 7.37 -9.13
CA SER A 306 -4.48 8.03 -10.41
C SER A 306 -3.90 7.06 -11.42
N PHE A 307 -4.26 7.21 -12.68
CA PHE A 307 -3.67 6.44 -13.75
C PHE A 307 -3.37 7.34 -14.96
N LEU A 308 -3.28 6.79 -16.17
CA LEU A 308 -3.02 7.60 -17.37
C LEU A 308 -4.28 8.34 -17.81
N VAL A 309 -5.43 7.66 -17.73
CA VAL A 309 -6.75 8.14 -18.14
C VAL A 309 -7.69 8.14 -16.94
N SER A 310 -8.56 9.15 -16.86
CA SER A 310 -9.48 9.36 -15.75
C SER A 310 -10.63 8.35 -15.71
N GLY A 311 -11.26 8.26 -14.55
CA GLY A 311 -12.45 7.44 -14.33
C GLY A 311 -12.12 5.95 -14.23
N GLN A 312 -13.10 5.14 -14.60
CA GLN A 312 -13.03 3.69 -14.59
C GLN A 312 -13.73 3.12 -15.82
N GLN A 313 -13.42 1.88 -16.14
CA GLN A 313 -14.08 1.09 -17.17
C GLN A 313 -14.48 -0.29 -16.61
N THR A 314 -15.34 -0.97 -17.34
CA THR A 314 -15.74 -2.34 -17.00
C THR A 314 -14.55 -3.28 -17.12
N LEU A 315 -14.42 -4.17 -16.14
CA LEU A 315 -13.46 -5.26 -16.21
C LEU A 315 -13.82 -6.21 -17.37
N THR A 316 -12.85 -6.43 -18.26
CA THR A 316 -12.96 -7.35 -19.39
C THR A 316 -11.62 -8.05 -19.65
N ALA A 317 -11.66 -9.24 -20.23
CA ALA A 317 -10.47 -9.93 -20.74
C ALA A 317 -9.92 -9.26 -22.01
N GLU A 318 -10.77 -8.55 -22.75
CA GLU A 318 -10.41 -7.86 -23.99
C GLU A 318 -9.55 -6.60 -23.72
N ALA A 319 -9.06 -6.00 -24.80
CA ALA A 319 -8.40 -4.70 -24.74
C ALA A 319 -9.42 -3.61 -24.38
N GLY A 320 -9.31 -3.08 -23.16
CA GLY A 320 -10.04 -1.88 -22.75
C GLY A 320 -9.33 -0.60 -23.19
N THR A 321 -9.78 0.54 -22.68
CA THR A 321 -9.06 1.81 -22.78
C THR A 321 -7.71 1.67 -22.07
N TYR A 322 -6.61 1.83 -22.82
CA TYR A 322 -5.25 1.77 -22.29
C TYR A 322 -5.07 2.80 -21.17
N GLY A 323 -4.59 2.35 -20.01
CA GLY A 323 -4.29 3.27 -18.91
C GLY A 323 -5.50 3.83 -18.17
N GLN A 324 -6.68 3.22 -18.29
CA GLN A 324 -7.88 3.54 -17.50
C GLN A 324 -8.19 2.43 -16.50
N SER A 325 -8.52 2.78 -15.25
CA SER A 325 -8.77 1.80 -14.17
C SER A 325 -9.91 0.83 -14.49
N MET A 326 -9.77 -0.44 -14.14
CA MET A 326 -10.86 -1.45 -14.21
C MET A 326 -11.52 -1.70 -12.85
N THR A 327 -11.20 -0.86 -11.85
CA THR A 327 -11.71 -0.97 -10.47
C THR A 327 -12.29 0.37 -10.03
N ASP A 328 -11.73 1.02 -9.00
CA ASP A 328 -12.22 2.32 -8.56
C ASP A 328 -11.74 3.43 -9.51
N PRO A 329 -12.48 4.55 -9.64
CA PRO A 329 -12.16 5.58 -10.60
C PRO A 329 -10.91 6.35 -10.17
N CYS A 330 -10.04 6.64 -11.14
CA CYS A 330 -8.77 7.30 -10.92
C CYS A 330 -8.74 8.71 -11.52
N LEU A 331 -7.87 9.58 -11.00
CA LEU A 331 -7.48 10.79 -11.71
C LEU A 331 -6.72 10.44 -13.00
N ASP A 332 -6.80 11.31 -14.01
CA ASP A 332 -5.88 11.23 -15.15
C ASP A 332 -4.48 11.77 -14.81
N TRP A 333 -3.55 11.60 -15.75
CA TRP A 333 -2.17 12.04 -15.58
C TRP A 333 -2.03 13.57 -15.43
N ALA A 334 -2.86 14.36 -16.14
CA ALA A 334 -2.77 15.81 -16.12
C ALA A 334 -3.16 16.36 -14.75
N MET A 335 -4.32 15.95 -14.23
CA MET A 335 -4.79 16.31 -12.89
C MET A 335 -3.83 15.78 -11.81
N THR A 336 -3.25 14.60 -12.01
CA THR A 336 -2.25 14.06 -11.08
C THR A 336 -1.03 14.97 -10.99
N THR A 337 -0.50 15.39 -12.13
CA THR A 337 0.68 16.26 -12.19
C THR A 337 0.39 17.62 -11.55
N GLU A 338 -0.72 18.26 -11.91
CA GLU A 338 -1.15 19.56 -11.36
C GLU A 338 -1.31 19.51 -9.84
N ASN A 339 -2.06 18.52 -9.33
CA ASN A 339 -2.31 18.37 -7.90
C ASN A 339 -1.02 18.12 -7.11
N LEU A 340 -0.09 17.31 -7.64
CA LEU A 340 1.18 17.03 -6.96
C LEU A 340 2.14 18.22 -7.01
N GLN A 341 2.16 18.99 -8.09
CA GLN A 341 2.92 20.24 -8.18
C GLN A 341 2.41 21.27 -7.17
N GLN A 342 1.09 21.45 -7.08
CA GLN A 342 0.47 22.34 -6.10
C GLN A 342 0.79 21.90 -4.67
N LEU A 343 0.65 20.60 -4.37
CA LEU A 343 0.96 20.07 -3.05
C LEU A 343 2.44 20.24 -2.68
N ASN A 344 3.36 20.02 -3.63
CA ASN A 344 4.79 20.25 -3.43
C ASN A 344 5.08 21.70 -3.02
N HIS A 345 4.46 22.68 -3.69
CA HIS A 345 4.61 24.09 -3.34
C HIS A 345 4.00 24.41 -1.96
N GLN A 346 2.86 23.81 -1.61
CA GLN A 346 2.27 23.98 -0.28
C GLN A 346 3.15 23.39 0.84
N VAL A 347 3.79 22.24 0.61
CA VAL A 347 4.77 21.66 1.53
C VAL A 347 6.00 22.56 1.68
N GLU A 348 6.49 23.14 0.59
CA GLU A 348 7.59 24.12 0.63
C GLU A 348 7.25 25.32 1.52
N ASN A 349 6.10 25.96 1.27
CA ASN A 349 5.65 27.13 2.03
C ASN A 349 5.50 26.80 3.53
N ALA A 350 4.87 25.66 3.85
CA ALA A 350 4.69 25.21 5.23
C ALA A 350 6.01 25.01 5.98
N ARG A 351 7.11 24.70 5.28
CA ARG A 351 8.44 24.59 5.90
C ARG A 351 9.08 25.94 6.13
N GLN A 352 9.01 26.84 5.16
CA GLN A 352 9.59 28.17 5.27
C GLN A 352 8.96 28.95 6.44
N GLU A 353 7.65 28.85 6.62
CA GLU A 353 6.93 29.48 7.74
C GLU A 353 7.36 28.93 9.11
N ARG A 354 7.62 27.62 9.23
CA ARG A 354 8.10 27.01 10.49
C ARG A 354 9.52 27.43 10.86
N VAL A 355 10.36 27.74 9.87
CA VAL A 355 11.72 28.26 10.12
C VAL A 355 11.67 29.74 10.50
N ALA A 356 10.67 30.48 10.03
CA ALA A 356 10.53 31.92 10.25
C ALA A 356 9.95 32.30 11.62
N VAL A 357 9.34 31.37 12.37
CA VAL A 357 8.84 31.61 13.73
C VAL A 357 9.94 31.23 14.74
N PRO A 358 10.59 32.18 15.44
CA PRO A 358 11.54 31.86 16.50
C PRO A 358 10.81 31.19 17.67
N ALA A 359 11.50 30.24 18.31
CA ALA A 359 11.01 29.44 19.44
C ALA A 359 10.52 30.28 20.64
#